data_AF-A0A927EAX0-F1
#
_entry.id   AF-A0A927EAX0-F1
#
_cell.length_a   1.000
_cell.length_b   1.000
_cell.length_c   1.000
_cell.angle_alpha   90.00
_cell.angle_beta   90.00
_cell.angle_gamma   90.00
#
_symmetry.space_group_name_H-M   'P 1'
#
loop_
_entity.id
_entity.type
_entity.pdbx_description
1 polymer ?
#
loop_
_entity_poly.entity_id
_entity_poly.type
_entity_poly.pdbx_seq_one_letter_code
_entity_poly.pdbx_strand_id
1 'polypeptide(L)'
;MSGVLLIAPEWLGHSGLWQIDAKGKRKAVDAEDIGLSEKLADRLEAWMDSFDAIYDEDDEAASDFPSEVERLAWEAEGHAIADAVARELGAGWDIRQDLTGWREKGTS
;
A
#
# COMPACT_ATOMS: atom_id res chain seq x y z
N MET A 1 7.64 6.02 -18.52
CA MET A 1 6.79 6.80 -17.60
C MET A 1 7.64 7.13 -16.39
N SER A 2 7.50 8.31 -15.78
CA SER A 2 8.28 8.72 -14.59
C SER A 2 7.38 9.52 -13.66
N GLY A 3 7.55 9.35 -12.36
CA GLY A 3 6.65 9.96 -11.38
C GLY A 3 6.97 9.51 -9.96
N VAL A 4 6.12 9.93 -9.03
CA VAL A 4 6.16 9.48 -7.64
C VAL A 4 5.05 8.45 -7.46
N LEU A 5 5.41 7.27 -6.98
CA LEU A 5 4.45 6.26 -6.56
C LEU A 5 4.57 6.10 -5.05
N LEU A 6 3.44 6.20 -4.35
CA LEU A 6 3.32 5.95 -2.94
C LEU A 6 2.62 4.61 -2.74
N ILE A 7 3.21 3.77 -1.90
CA ILE A 7 2.60 2.54 -1.40
C ILE A 7 2.09 2.86 0.01
N ALA A 8 0.78 2.90 0.16
CA ALA A 8 0.12 3.20 1.42
C ALA A 8 -1.19 2.41 1.47
N PRO A 9 -1.39 1.58 2.51
CA PRO A 9 -2.65 0.88 2.67
C PRO A 9 -3.76 1.90 2.93
N GLU A 10 -4.94 1.60 2.41
CA GLU A 10 -6.16 2.32 2.73
C GLU A 10 -7.30 1.32 2.66
N TRP A 11 -8.23 1.41 3.62
CA TRP A 11 -9.35 0.50 3.71
C TRP A 11 -10.19 0.49 2.42
N LEU A 12 -10.93 -0.61 2.24
CA LEU A 12 -12.07 -0.71 1.32
C LEU A 12 -11.68 -0.68 -0.17
N GLY A 13 -10.90 -1.67 -0.61
CA GLY A 13 -10.80 -2.04 -2.03
C GLY A 13 -9.85 -1.19 -2.87
N HIS A 14 -8.90 -0.51 -2.23
CA HIS A 14 -7.79 0.13 -2.93
C HIS A 14 -6.60 -0.84 -3.04
N SER A 15 -5.88 -0.80 -4.17
CA SER A 15 -4.68 -1.60 -4.42
C SER A 15 -3.48 -1.26 -3.51
N GLY A 16 -3.61 -0.27 -2.62
CA GLY A 16 -2.53 0.30 -1.84
C GLY A 16 -1.56 1.16 -2.64
N LEU A 17 -1.79 1.38 -3.93
CA LEU A 17 -0.92 2.14 -4.83
C LEU A 17 -1.49 3.52 -5.19
N TRP A 18 -0.65 4.54 -5.09
CA TRP A 18 -1.03 5.93 -5.33
C TRP A 18 0.01 6.64 -6.18
N GLN A 19 -0.36 7.12 -7.35
CA GLN A 19 0.45 8.12 -8.05
C GLN A 19 0.25 9.49 -7.42
N ILE A 20 1.34 10.21 -7.20
CA ILE A 20 1.29 11.60 -6.73
C ILE A 20 1.46 12.53 -7.93
N ASP A 21 0.46 13.36 -8.18
CA ASP A 21 0.52 14.36 -9.26
C ASP A 21 1.43 15.55 -8.89
N ALA A 22 1.68 16.43 -9.85
CA ALA A 22 2.53 17.62 -9.65
C ALA A 22 2.00 18.60 -8.58
N LYS A 23 0.73 18.47 -8.17
CA LYS A 23 0.09 19.27 -7.11
C LYS A 23 0.10 18.55 -5.76
N GLY A 24 0.69 17.35 -5.68
CA GLY A 24 0.75 16.54 -4.47
C GLY A 24 -0.49 15.69 -4.21
N LYS A 25 -1.44 15.62 -5.16
CA LYS A 25 -2.68 14.85 -4.98
C LYS A 25 -2.42 13.36 -5.25
N ARG A 26 -2.91 12.50 -4.35
CA ARG A 26 -2.95 11.04 -4.51
C ARG A 26 -4.02 10.65 -5.54
N LYS A 27 -3.65 9.81 -6.50
CA LYS A 27 -4.56 9.14 -7.43
C LYS A 27 -4.33 7.63 -7.32
N ALA A 28 -5.37 6.89 -6.95
CA ALA A 28 -5.33 5.43 -6.95
C ALA A 28 -5.00 4.92 -8.37
N VAL A 29 -4.16 3.90 -8.44
CA VAL A 29 -3.77 3.24 -9.68
C VAL A 29 -3.71 1.73 -9.46
N ASP A 30 -3.97 0.97 -10.50
CA ASP A 30 -3.77 -0.48 -10.45
C ASP A 30 -2.34 -0.84 -10.84
N ALA A 31 -1.89 -2.03 -10.41
CA ALA A 31 -0.55 -2.51 -10.70
C ALA A 31 -0.30 -2.62 -12.22
N GLU A 32 -1.31 -3.08 -12.97
CA GLU A 32 -1.27 -3.20 -14.43
C GLU A 32 -1.17 -1.84 -15.15
N ASP A 33 -1.88 -0.82 -14.65
CA ASP A 33 -1.90 0.53 -15.23
C ASP A 33 -0.52 1.20 -15.25
N ILE A 34 0.32 0.84 -14.28
CA ILE A 34 1.68 1.37 -14.15
C ILE A 34 2.76 0.41 -14.66
N GLY A 35 2.35 -0.74 -15.20
CA GLY A 35 3.23 -1.71 -15.85
C GLY A 35 3.97 -2.65 -14.91
N LEU A 36 3.43 -2.91 -13.71
CA LEU A 36 3.93 -3.99 -12.85
C LEU A 36 3.52 -5.35 -13.41
N SER A 37 4.30 -6.37 -13.08
CA SER A 37 4.00 -7.75 -13.45
C SER A 37 2.76 -8.28 -12.72
N GLU A 38 2.03 -9.20 -13.35
CA GLU A 38 0.90 -9.92 -12.73
C GLU A 38 1.31 -10.53 -11.38
N LYS A 39 2.50 -11.13 -11.30
CA LYS A 39 3.03 -11.70 -10.05
C LYS A 39 3.12 -10.66 -8.93
N LEU A 40 3.51 -9.43 -9.23
CA LEU A 40 3.61 -8.37 -8.23
C LEU A 40 2.23 -7.77 -7.91
N ALA A 41 1.33 -7.74 -8.89
CA ALA A 41 -0.08 -7.40 -8.68
C ALA A 41 -0.75 -8.38 -7.70
N ASP A 42 -0.63 -9.69 -7.92
CA ASP A 42 -1.17 -10.73 -7.03
C ASP A 42 -0.61 -10.61 -5.59
N ARG A 43 0.68 -10.25 -5.48
CA ARG A 43 1.35 -10.06 -4.19
C ARG A 43 0.84 -8.82 -3.45
N LEU A 44 0.58 -7.73 -4.18
CA LEU A 44 -0.04 -6.52 -3.65
C LEU A 44 -1.48 -6.78 -3.19
N GLU A 45 -2.25 -7.51 -3.99
CA GLU A 45 -3.62 -7.92 -3.65
C GLU A 45 -3.62 -8.73 -2.35
N ALA A 46 -2.80 -9.79 -2.24
CA ALA A 46 -2.72 -10.58 -1.01
C ALA A 46 -2.27 -9.77 0.23
N TRP A 47 -1.39 -8.79 0.03
CA TRP A 47 -0.96 -7.88 1.09
C TRP A 47 -2.08 -6.93 1.54
N MET A 48 -2.89 -6.41 0.60
CA MET A 48 -4.06 -5.60 0.90
C MET A 48 -5.21 -6.43 1.49
N ASP A 49 -5.45 -7.64 1.01
CA ASP A 49 -6.45 -8.57 1.59
C ASP A 49 -6.15 -8.86 3.06
N SER A 50 -4.86 -9.01 3.41
CA SER A 50 -4.43 -9.20 4.80
C SER A 50 -4.69 -7.96 5.66
N PHE A 51 -4.65 -6.77 5.06
CA PHE A 51 -4.99 -5.52 5.72
C PHE A 51 -6.51 -5.39 5.86
N ASP A 52 -7.28 -5.57 4.79
CA ASP A 52 -8.74 -5.49 4.85
C ASP A 52 -9.35 -6.55 5.78
N ALA A 53 -8.69 -7.70 5.99
CA ALA A 53 -9.13 -8.72 6.95
C ALA A 53 -9.09 -8.28 8.42
N ILE A 54 -8.33 -7.24 8.76
CA ILE A 54 -8.27 -6.69 10.13
C ILE A 54 -9.26 -5.54 10.35
N TYR A 55 -9.96 -5.11 9.30
CA TYR A 55 -10.91 -4.01 9.37
C TYR A 55 -12.15 -4.41 10.18
N ASP A 56 -12.46 -3.60 11.19
CA ASP A 56 -13.72 -3.68 11.95
C ASP A 56 -14.71 -2.66 11.38
N GLU A 57 -15.79 -3.15 10.78
CA GLU A 57 -16.82 -2.30 10.16
C GLU A 57 -17.64 -1.49 11.17
N ASP A 58 -17.72 -1.95 12.42
CA ASP A 58 -18.44 -1.30 13.51
C ASP A 58 -17.56 -0.26 14.22
N ASP A 59 -16.23 -0.47 14.23
CA ASP A 59 -15.25 0.44 14.83
C ASP A 59 -13.91 0.46 14.07
N GLU A 60 -13.83 1.25 13.00
CA GLU A 60 -12.61 1.41 12.19
C GLU A 60 -11.38 1.75 13.05
N ALA A 61 -11.55 2.55 14.11
CA ALA A 61 -10.45 2.96 14.98
C ALA A 61 -9.92 1.81 15.87
N ALA A 62 -10.72 0.76 16.08
CA ALA A 62 -10.32 -0.46 16.77
C ALA A 62 -9.69 -1.51 15.84
N SER A 63 -9.71 -1.30 14.52
CA SER A 63 -9.05 -2.19 13.55
C SER A 63 -7.56 -2.32 13.87
N ASP A 64 -7.10 -3.53 14.15
CA ASP A 64 -5.70 -3.81 14.44
C ASP A 64 -5.36 -5.27 14.13
N PHE A 65 -4.07 -5.53 13.89
CA PHE A 65 -3.60 -6.89 13.72
C PHE A 65 -3.77 -7.70 15.01
N PRO A 66 -4.04 -9.02 14.93
CA PRO A 66 -4.21 -9.87 16.10
C PRO A 66 -3.00 -9.90 17.04
N SER A 67 -1.80 -9.62 16.50
CA SER A 67 -0.57 -9.52 17.27
C SER A 67 0.43 -8.54 16.67
N GLU A 68 1.36 -8.07 17.51
CA GLU A 68 2.50 -7.25 17.06
C GLU A 68 3.36 -8.00 16.03
N VAL A 69 3.52 -9.32 16.16
CA VAL A 69 4.30 -10.13 15.23
C VAL A 69 3.66 -10.16 13.85
N GLU A 70 2.34 -10.33 13.78
CA GLU A 70 1.60 -10.31 12.51
C GLU A 70 1.68 -8.94 11.84
N ARG A 71 1.52 -7.87 12.61
CA ARG A 71 1.70 -6.50 12.12
C ARG A 71 3.10 -6.29 11.54
N LEU A 72 4.15 -6.66 12.29
CA LEU A 72 5.53 -6.50 11.84
C LEU A 72 5.82 -7.34 10.59
N ALA A 73 5.25 -8.54 10.48
CA ALA A 73 5.38 -9.36 9.29
C ALA A 73 4.71 -8.71 8.07
N TRP A 74 3.51 -8.15 8.25
CA TRP A 74 2.79 -7.42 7.21
C TRP A 74 3.50 -6.13 6.78
N GLU A 75 4.07 -5.37 7.72
CA GLU A 75 4.89 -4.18 7.42
C GLU A 75 6.16 -4.54 6.65
N ALA A 76 6.86 -5.61 7.09
CA ALA A 76 8.05 -6.11 6.41
C ALA A 76 7.75 -6.57 4.97
N GLU A 77 6.57 -7.16 4.75
CA GLU A 77 6.10 -7.53 3.41
C GLU A 77 5.84 -6.29 2.54
N GLY A 78 5.19 -5.26 3.09
CA GLY A 78 4.99 -3.98 2.39
C GLY A 78 6.31 -3.33 1.96
N HIS A 79 7.33 -3.36 2.82
CA HIS A 79 8.68 -2.91 2.48
C HIS A 79 9.30 -3.74 1.33
N ALA A 80 9.16 -5.07 1.39
CA ALA A 80 9.68 -5.95 0.35
C ALA A 80 8.93 -5.80 -0.99
N ILE A 81 7.66 -5.42 -0.96
CA ILE A 81 6.87 -5.05 -2.14
C ILE A 81 7.38 -3.74 -2.72
N ALA A 82 7.62 -2.71 -1.91
CA ALA A 82 8.17 -1.43 -2.36
C ALA A 82 9.51 -1.58 -3.09
N ASP A 83 10.40 -2.40 -2.55
CA ASP A 83 11.68 -2.74 -3.19
C ASP A 83 11.47 -3.47 -4.54
N ALA A 84 10.48 -4.35 -4.63
CA ALA A 84 10.17 -5.05 -5.88
C ALA A 84 9.59 -4.09 -6.93
N VAL A 85 8.68 -3.22 -6.54
CA VAL A 85 8.10 -2.17 -7.40
C VAL A 85 9.21 -1.26 -7.95
N ALA A 86 10.14 -0.82 -7.11
CA ALA A 86 11.28 0.01 -7.54
C ALA A 86 12.15 -0.68 -8.59
N ARG A 87 12.34 -2.00 -8.48
CA ARG A 87 13.10 -2.79 -9.46
C ARG A 87 12.37 -2.95 -10.79
N GLU A 88 11.06 -3.17 -10.77
CA GLU A 88 10.27 -3.33 -11.99
C GLU A 88 10.08 -2.02 -12.75
N LEU A 89 9.77 -0.93 -12.05
CA LEU A 89 9.53 0.39 -12.67
C LEU A 89 10.83 1.13 -13.04
N GLY A 90 11.92 0.82 -12.34
CA GLY A 90 13.25 1.38 -12.60
C GLY A 90 13.44 2.82 -12.13
N ALA A 91 14.64 3.36 -12.37
CA ALA A 91 15.12 4.62 -11.80
C ALA A 91 14.36 5.90 -12.22
N GLY A 92 13.40 5.79 -13.14
CA GLY A 92 12.52 6.91 -13.49
C GLY A 92 11.42 7.18 -12.46
N TRP A 93 11.27 6.31 -11.47
CA TRP A 93 10.23 6.41 -10.44
C TRP A 93 10.83 6.66 -9.07
N ASP A 94 10.18 7.56 -8.32
CA ASP A 94 10.42 7.78 -6.90
C ASP A 94 9.38 6.98 -6.11
N ILE A 95 9.81 5.86 -5.52
CA ILE A 95 8.95 4.96 -4.74
C ILE A 95 9.00 5.39 -3.27
N ARG A 96 7.83 5.71 -2.74
CA ARG A 96 7.62 6.11 -1.34
C ARG A 96 6.70 5.12 -0.66
N GLN A 97 6.75 5.11 0.67
CA GLN A 97 5.94 4.21 1.49
C GLN A 97 5.40 4.95 2.71
N ASP A 98 4.16 4.64 3.07
CA ASP A 98 3.47 5.10 4.27
C ASP A 98 2.65 3.91 4.81
N LEU A 99 3.34 2.95 5.43
CA LEU A 99 2.74 1.68 5.85
C LEU A 99 2.06 1.74 7.22
N THR A 100 2.19 2.86 7.94
CA THR A 100 1.67 3.04 9.29
C THR A 100 0.69 4.19 9.43
N GLY A 101 0.53 5.04 8.40
CA GLY A 101 -0.36 6.20 8.43
C GLY A 101 -1.84 5.87 8.63
N TRP A 102 -2.25 4.62 8.38
CA TRP A 102 -3.61 4.13 8.67
C TRP A 102 -3.95 4.18 10.16
N ARG A 103 -2.95 4.07 11.06
CA ARG A 103 -3.17 4.14 12.52
C ARG A 103 -3.47 5.55 13.02
N GLU A 104 -3.04 6.58 12.27
CA GLU A 104 -3.17 7.97 12.71
C GLU A 104 -4.52 8.60 12.31
N LYS A 105 -5.25 7.98 11.36
CA LYS A 105 -6.52 8.50 10.82
C LYS A 105 -7.69 8.49 11.82
N GLY A 106 -7.57 7.82 12.97
CA GLY A 106 -8.56 7.85 14.06
C GLY A 106 -8.45 9.05 15.02
N THR A 107 -7.50 9.96 14.80
CA THR A 107 -7.25 11.13 15.67
C THR A 107 -7.58 12.43 14.95
N SER A 108 -8.86 12.76 14.78
CA SER A 108 -9.32 14.11 14.40
C SER A 108 -10.69 14.42 14.98
#